data_AF-A0A3B0P0R7-F1
#
_entry.id   AF-A0A3B0P0R7-F1
#
_cell.length_a   1.000
_cell.length_b   1.000
_cell.length_c   1.000
_cell.angle_alpha   90.00
_cell.angle_beta   90.00
_cell.angle_gamma   90.00
#
_symmetry.space_group_name_H-M   'P 1'
#
loop_
_entity.id
_entity.type
_entity.pdbx_description
1 polymer ?
#
loop_
_entity_poly.entity_id
_entity_poly.type
_entity_poly.pdbx_seq_one_letter_code
_entity_poly.pdbx_strand_id
1 'polypeptide(L)'
;MKAKITKNNHPEKKTWEYNQFLKEGSFRKFKNNFKPGNPNFIFGNLKTNNFKKYDYLVNNLNNHAIVLGITGSGKTQKVLIPNLHYNASLENDLKPNIVITDPKKEILKITGEMFLEKGYEIKVFDFIDAKNSLHW
;
A
#
# COMPACT_ATOMS: atom_id res chain seq x y z
N MET A 1 15.79 -32.21 43.36
CA MET A 1 14.93 -31.15 42.78
C MET A 1 15.65 -30.54 41.58
N LYS A 2 15.17 -30.77 40.35
CA LYS A 2 15.72 -30.08 39.16
C LYS A 2 15.09 -28.69 39.10
N ALA A 3 15.91 -27.66 39.23
CA ALA A 3 15.47 -26.27 39.07
C ALA A 3 14.86 -26.12 37.67
N LYS A 4 13.59 -25.73 37.61
CA LYS A 4 12.96 -25.28 36.35
C LYS A 4 13.70 -24.03 35.91
N ILE A 5 14.41 -24.12 34.80
CA ILE A 5 14.91 -22.96 34.08
C ILE A 5 13.67 -22.22 33.59
N THR A 6 13.21 -21.24 34.37
CA THR A 6 12.27 -20.24 33.89
C THR A 6 12.99 -19.48 32.78
N LYS A 7 12.51 -19.63 31.55
CA LYS A 7 12.93 -18.76 30.45
C LYS A 7 12.59 -17.33 30.84
N ASN A 8 13.55 -16.62 31.42
CA ASN A 8 13.52 -15.17 31.48
C ASN A 8 13.59 -14.70 30.04
N ASN A 9 12.42 -14.49 29.43
CA ASN A 9 12.28 -13.91 28.10
C ASN A 9 12.63 -12.41 28.20
N HIS A 10 13.91 -12.08 28.34
CA HIS A 10 14.37 -10.78 27.87
C HIS A 10 14.13 -10.72 26.36
N PRO A 11 13.54 -9.63 25.82
CA PRO A 11 13.20 -9.53 24.41
C PRO A 11 14.45 -9.19 23.60
N GLU A 12 15.45 -10.08 23.59
CA GLU A 12 16.57 -10.01 22.66
C GLU A 12 16.21 -10.67 21.32
N LYS A 13 15.09 -10.24 20.73
CA LYS A 13 14.79 -10.56 19.33
C LYS A 13 14.65 -9.28 18.55
N LYS A 14 15.77 -8.90 17.91
CA LYS A 14 15.86 -8.08 16.69
C LYS A 14 15.00 -8.70 15.58
N THR A 15 13.70 -8.71 15.78
CA THR A 15 12.71 -9.15 14.81
C THR A 15 12.02 -7.89 14.32
N TRP A 16 11.86 -7.77 13.00
CA TRP A 16 11.15 -6.65 12.36
C TRP A 16 9.67 -6.54 12.83
N GLU A 17 9.18 -7.55 13.55
CA GLU A 17 7.87 -7.62 14.18
C GLU A 17 7.79 -6.89 15.54
N TYR A 18 8.92 -6.53 16.15
CA TYR A 18 8.97 -5.87 17.44
C TYR A 18 8.92 -4.35 17.29
N ASN A 19 7.86 -3.74 17.83
CA ASN A 19 7.74 -2.30 17.94
C ASN A 19 8.43 -1.82 19.22
N GLN A 20 9.57 -1.14 19.06
CA GLN A 20 10.36 -0.60 20.16
C GLN A 20 9.66 0.50 20.97
N PHE A 21 8.77 1.26 20.34
CA PHE A 21 8.05 2.36 20.99
C PHE A 21 6.89 1.85 21.85
N LEU A 22 6.16 0.86 21.34
CA LEU A 22 5.06 0.22 22.07
C LEU A 22 5.54 -0.90 23.01
N LYS A 23 6.80 -1.34 22.87
CA LYS A 23 7.37 -2.51 23.56
C LYS A 23 6.58 -3.79 23.32
N GLU A 24 6.02 -3.94 22.13
CA GLU A 24 5.21 -5.10 21.75
C GLU A 24 5.78 -5.78 20.50
N GLY A 25 5.79 -7.12 20.46
CA GLY A 25 6.22 -7.87 19.29
C GLY A 25 5.46 -9.19 19.15
N SER A 26 4.68 -9.31 18.08
CA SER A 26 4.03 -10.55 17.65
C SER A 26 3.57 -10.41 16.20
N PHE A 27 3.90 -11.37 15.35
CA PHE A 27 3.40 -11.44 13.98
C PHE A 27 1.86 -11.32 13.88
N ARG A 28 1.13 -11.88 14.86
CA ARG A 28 -0.34 -11.77 14.91
C ARG A 28 -0.79 -10.32 15.14
N LYS A 29 -0.16 -9.61 16.08
CA LYS A 29 -0.44 -8.19 16.34
C LYS A 29 -0.05 -7.34 15.13
N PHE A 30 1.10 -7.60 14.53
CA PHE A 30 1.55 -6.93 13.30
C PHE A 30 0.49 -7.07 12.19
N LYS A 31 0.06 -8.29 11.88
CA LYS A 31 -0.98 -8.53 10.87
C LYS A 31 -2.30 -7.81 11.18
N ASN A 32 -2.69 -7.76 12.44
CA ASN A 32 -3.91 -7.06 12.84
C ASN A 32 -3.81 -5.55 12.62
N ASN A 33 -2.64 -4.95 12.89
CA ASN A 33 -2.41 -3.51 12.73
C ASN A 33 -2.36 -3.10 11.26
N PHE A 34 -1.77 -3.94 10.40
CA PHE A 34 -1.58 -3.67 8.97
C PHE A 34 -2.57 -4.44 8.07
N LYS A 35 -3.74 -4.79 8.60
CA LYS A 35 -4.77 -5.53 7.87
C LYS A 35 -5.25 -4.74 6.64
N PRO A 36 -5.54 -5.41 5.51
CA PRO A 36 -6.18 -4.76 4.36
C PRO A 36 -7.67 -4.50 4.63
N GLY A 37 -8.27 -3.65 3.81
CA GLY A 37 -9.72 -3.36 3.82
C GLY A 37 -10.03 -1.88 3.70
N ASN A 38 -9.15 -1.00 4.21
CA ASN A 38 -9.33 0.44 4.14
C ASN A 38 -8.43 1.06 3.05
N PRO A 39 -8.84 2.20 2.46
CA PRO A 39 -7.99 2.95 1.55
C PRO A 39 -6.81 3.58 2.29
N ASN A 40 -5.59 3.23 1.90
CA ASN A 40 -4.37 3.86 2.37
C ASN A 40 -3.14 3.40 1.56
N PHE A 41 -1.98 3.89 1.97
CA PHE A 41 -0.69 3.48 1.44
C PHE A 41 -0.32 2.05 1.86
N ILE A 42 0.10 1.26 0.88
CA ILE A 42 0.58 -0.11 1.05
C ILE A 42 2.10 -0.12 1.19
N PHE A 43 2.59 -0.82 2.21
CA PHE A 43 4.01 -1.03 2.41
C PHE A 43 4.56 -2.28 1.71
N GLY A 44 3.69 -3.25 1.43
CA GLY A 44 4.06 -4.46 0.74
C GLY A 44 2.97 -5.51 0.83
N ASN A 45 3.34 -6.74 0.50
CA ASN A 45 2.47 -7.89 0.47
C ASN A 45 3.17 -9.08 1.14
N LEU A 46 2.44 -9.77 2.00
CA LEU A 46 2.89 -11.04 2.57
C LEU A 46 2.33 -12.19 1.74
N LYS A 47 3.20 -13.16 1.44
CA LYS A 47 2.77 -14.43 0.86
C LYS A 47 2.25 -15.30 1.99
N THR A 48 0.95 -15.57 1.99
CA THR A 48 0.32 -16.42 3.00
C THR A 48 0.50 -17.90 2.61
N ASN A 49 0.63 -18.80 3.58
CA ASN A 49 0.91 -20.24 3.36
C ASN A 49 -0.12 -20.96 2.47
N ASN A 50 -1.27 -20.35 2.18
CA ASN A 50 -2.28 -20.91 1.29
C ASN A 50 -2.09 -20.56 -0.20
N PHE A 51 -0.96 -19.94 -0.60
CA PHE A 51 -0.50 -19.73 -1.99
C PHE A 51 -1.48 -19.07 -3.00
N LYS A 52 -2.72 -18.75 -2.61
CA LYS A 52 -3.79 -18.23 -3.48
C LYS A 52 -4.09 -16.74 -3.29
N LYS A 53 -3.59 -16.12 -2.22
CA LYS A 53 -3.88 -14.72 -1.90
C LYS A 53 -2.65 -14.02 -1.31
N TYR A 54 -2.30 -12.87 -1.86
CA TYR A 54 -1.38 -11.94 -1.24
C TYR A 54 -2.13 -11.08 -0.24
N ASP A 55 -1.67 -11.04 1.01
CA ASP A 55 -2.23 -10.14 2.01
C ASP A 55 -1.44 -8.83 1.95
N TYR A 56 -2.10 -7.75 1.51
CA TYR A 56 -1.51 -6.42 1.53
C TYR A 56 -1.29 -5.95 2.96
N LEU A 57 -0.14 -5.31 3.19
CA LEU A 57 0.21 -4.61 4.40
C LEU A 57 -0.13 -3.14 4.22
N VAL A 58 -1.21 -2.71 4.83
CA VAL A 58 -1.79 -1.38 4.63
C VAL A 58 -1.56 -0.55 5.88
N ASN A 59 -1.11 0.69 5.70
CA ASN A 59 -1.04 1.63 6.79
C ASN A 59 -2.45 2.04 7.22
N ASN A 60 -2.98 1.52 8.32
CA ASN A 60 -4.31 1.95 8.79
C ASN A 60 -4.29 3.28 9.58
N LEU A 61 -3.25 4.10 9.38
CA LEU A 61 -3.07 5.42 9.98
C LEU A 61 -3.10 6.49 8.89
N ASN A 62 -3.54 7.70 9.22
CA ASN A 62 -3.61 8.84 8.29
C ASN A 62 -2.25 9.54 8.11
N ASN A 63 -1.21 8.77 7.78
CA ASN A 63 0.13 9.30 7.60
C ASN A 63 0.44 9.49 6.12
N HIS A 64 1.14 10.58 5.80
CA HIS A 64 1.72 10.76 4.47
C HIS A 64 2.96 9.89 4.29
N ALA A 65 3.18 9.41 3.06
CA ALA A 65 4.35 8.61 2.70
C ALA A 65 5.14 9.31 1.58
N ILE A 66 6.47 9.23 1.66
CA ILE A 66 7.39 9.73 0.63
C ILE A 66 8.29 8.56 0.20
N VAL A 67 8.44 8.40 -1.12
CA VAL A 67 9.24 7.33 -1.72
C VAL A 67 10.40 7.94 -2.49
N LEU A 68 11.62 7.70 -2.00
CA LEU A 68 12.85 8.21 -2.62
C LEU A 68 13.59 7.08 -3.34
N GLY A 69 14.22 7.41 -4.46
CA GLY A 69 15.03 6.46 -5.21
C GLY A 69 15.57 7.06 -6.50
N ILE A 70 16.55 6.40 -7.10
CA ILE A 70 17.13 6.81 -8.38
C ILE A 70 16.20 6.52 -9.57
N THR A 71 16.50 7.08 -10.73
CA THR A 71 15.84 6.69 -12.00
C THR A 71 16.06 5.20 -12.26
N GLY A 72 15.05 4.50 -12.76
CA GLY A 72 15.14 3.05 -13.03
C GLY A 72 14.97 2.14 -11.80
N SER A 73 14.85 2.68 -10.58
CA SER A 73 14.62 1.86 -9.37
C SER A 73 13.23 1.21 -9.31
N GLY A 74 12.35 1.54 -10.26
CA GLY A 74 11.01 1.01 -10.36
C GLY A 74 10.00 1.66 -9.41
N LYS A 75 10.19 2.92 -8.99
CA LYS A 75 9.24 3.62 -8.10
C LYS A 75 7.80 3.55 -8.61
N THR A 76 7.58 3.82 -9.89
CA THR A 76 6.26 3.75 -10.52
C THR A 76 5.73 2.31 -10.51
N GLN A 77 6.53 1.35 -10.97
CA GLN A 77 6.09 -0.04 -11.16
C GLN A 77 5.93 -0.83 -9.85
N LYS A 78 6.78 -0.57 -8.86
CA LYS A 78 6.83 -1.35 -7.61
C LYS A 78 6.11 -0.69 -6.44
N VAL A 79 5.83 0.62 -6.51
CA VAL A 79 5.18 1.34 -5.41
C VAL A 79 3.89 1.99 -5.86
N LEU A 80 3.92 2.87 -6.87
CA LEU A 80 2.74 3.61 -7.29
C LEU A 80 1.64 2.68 -7.84
N ILE A 81 1.94 1.90 -8.87
CA ILE A 81 0.97 1.04 -9.55
C ILE A 81 0.29 0.06 -8.57
N PRO A 82 1.01 -0.68 -7.70
CA PRO A 82 0.37 -1.55 -6.71
C PRO A 82 -0.56 -0.81 -5.75
N ASN A 83 -0.19 0.42 -5.34
CA ASN A 83 -1.04 1.26 -4.50
C ASN A 83 -2.34 1.64 -5.21
N LEU A 84 -2.27 2.02 -6.50
CA LEU A 84 -3.45 2.34 -7.30
C LEU A 84 -4.37 1.12 -7.46
N HIS A 85 -3.82 -0.04 -7.80
CA HIS A 85 -4.59 -1.28 -7.97
C HIS A 85 -5.37 -1.69 -6.72
N TYR A 86 -4.71 -1.66 -5.56
CA TYR A 86 -5.36 -2.02 -4.29
C TYR A 86 -6.50 -1.07 -3.96
N ASN A 87 -6.26 0.24 -3.98
CA ASN A 87 -7.28 1.23 -3.63
C ASN A 87 -8.45 1.18 -4.61
N ALA A 88 -8.18 0.97 -5.90
CA ALA A 88 -9.21 0.80 -6.92
C ALA A 88 -10.00 -0.52 -6.79
N SER A 89 -9.46 -1.52 -6.11
CA SER A 89 -10.07 -2.83 -5.93
C SER A 89 -10.86 -2.98 -4.63
N LEU A 90 -10.95 -1.92 -3.82
CA LEU A 90 -11.80 -1.90 -2.63
C LEU A 90 -13.28 -1.94 -2.98
N GLU A 91 -14.11 -2.19 -1.98
CA GLU A 91 -15.57 -2.10 -2.11
C GLU A 91 -15.99 -0.67 -2.47
N ASN A 92 -17.13 -0.51 -3.15
CA ASN A 92 -17.51 0.75 -3.78
C ASN A 92 -17.62 1.92 -2.79
N ASP A 93 -18.06 1.67 -1.56
CA ASP A 93 -18.18 2.65 -0.46
C ASP A 93 -16.82 3.04 0.14
N LEU A 94 -15.78 2.25 -0.09
CA LEU A 94 -14.42 2.46 0.41
C LEU A 94 -13.43 2.93 -0.66
N LYS A 95 -13.84 2.98 -1.93
CA LYS A 95 -13.03 3.47 -3.04
C LYS A 95 -12.72 4.96 -2.85
N PRO A 96 -11.44 5.34 -2.72
CA PRO A 96 -11.08 6.74 -2.57
C PRO A 96 -11.09 7.44 -3.92
N ASN A 97 -11.31 8.75 -3.90
CA ASN A 97 -10.94 9.62 -5.02
C ASN A 97 -9.42 9.68 -5.14
N ILE A 98 -8.88 9.59 -6.36
CA ILE A 98 -7.44 9.55 -6.60
C ILE A 98 -7.07 10.72 -7.50
N VAL A 99 -6.14 11.55 -7.04
CA VAL A 99 -5.58 12.67 -7.79
C VAL A 99 -4.12 12.36 -8.09
N ILE A 100 -3.75 12.41 -9.37
CA ILE A 100 -2.42 12.05 -9.85
C ILE A 100 -1.86 13.17 -10.71
N THR A 101 -0.63 13.59 -10.41
CA THR A 101 0.17 14.43 -11.31
C THR A 101 1.00 13.51 -12.21
N ASP A 102 0.72 13.47 -13.52
CA ASP A 102 1.39 12.59 -14.47
C ASP A 102 2.13 13.39 -15.58
N PRO A 103 3.25 14.05 -15.27
CA PRO A 103 3.98 14.86 -16.25
C PRO A 103 4.55 14.04 -17.40
N LYS A 104 4.70 12.72 -17.23
CA LYS A 104 5.23 11.80 -18.26
C LYS A 104 4.14 11.14 -19.11
N LYS A 105 2.87 11.32 -18.75
CA LYS A 105 1.71 10.67 -19.39
C LYS A 105 1.81 9.13 -19.39
N GLU A 106 2.52 8.55 -18.43
CA GLU A 106 2.73 7.10 -18.34
C GLU A 106 1.70 6.45 -17.42
N ILE A 107 1.32 7.11 -16.33
CA ILE A 107 0.46 6.54 -15.29
C ILE A 107 -0.95 6.33 -15.84
N LEU A 108 -1.52 7.36 -16.48
CA LEU A 108 -2.84 7.26 -17.08
C LEU A 108 -2.88 6.19 -18.18
N LYS A 109 -1.83 6.11 -19.01
CA LYS A 109 -1.71 5.10 -20.06
C LYS A 109 -1.70 3.67 -19.51
N ILE A 110 -1.06 3.45 -18.37
CA ILE A 110 -0.92 2.12 -17.76
C ILE A 110 -2.16 1.73 -16.95
N THR A 111 -2.80 2.69 -16.27
CA THR A 111 -3.83 2.39 -15.25
C THR A 111 -5.25 2.82 -15.65
N GLY A 112 -5.41 3.58 -16.74
CA GLY A 112 -6.70 4.14 -17.15
C GLY A 112 -7.78 3.07 -17.39
N GLU A 113 -7.46 2.01 -18.14
CA GLU A 113 -8.40 0.91 -18.40
C GLU A 113 -8.83 0.22 -17.09
N MET A 114 -7.88 -0.09 -16.22
CA MET A 114 -8.16 -0.64 -14.89
C MET A 114 -9.10 0.27 -14.08
N PHE A 115 -8.90 1.59 -14.10
CA PHE A 115 -9.79 2.51 -13.39
C PHE A 115 -11.22 2.48 -13.96
N LEU A 116 -11.37 2.46 -15.28
CA LEU A 116 -12.68 2.34 -15.94
C LEU A 116 -13.37 1.02 -15.58
N GLU A 117 -12.66 -0.11 -15.64
CA GLU A 117 -13.17 -1.42 -15.24
C GLU A 117 -13.61 -1.46 -13.76
N LYS A 118 -12.91 -0.71 -12.90
CA LYS A 118 -13.26 -0.55 -11.49
C LYS A 118 -14.34 0.50 -11.25
N GLY A 119 -14.94 1.07 -12.29
CA GLY A 119 -16.07 2.00 -12.17
C GLY A 119 -15.69 3.42 -11.76
N TYR A 120 -14.43 3.83 -11.97
CA TYR A 120 -14.02 5.21 -11.78
C TYR A 120 -14.41 6.09 -12.97
N GLU A 121 -14.87 7.30 -12.68
CA GLU A 121 -14.90 8.40 -13.65
C GLU A 121 -13.49 9.02 -13.74
N ILE A 122 -12.92 9.09 -14.95
CA ILE A 122 -11.59 9.67 -15.16
C ILE A 122 -11.73 11.07 -15.74
N LYS A 123 -11.18 12.06 -15.03
CA LYS A 123 -11.09 13.46 -15.49
C LYS A 123 -9.65 13.84 -15.70
N VAL A 124 -9.35 14.43 -16.86
CA VAL A 124 -7.99 14.82 -17.25
C VAL A 124 -7.92 16.33 -17.40
N PHE A 125 -6.88 16.92 -16.81
CA PHE A 125 -6.48 18.31 -17.04
C PHE A 125 -5.07 18.28 -17.63
N ASP A 126 -4.97 18.44 -18.95
CA ASP A 126 -3.72 18.45 -19.70
C ASP A 126 -3.22 19.89 -19.85
N PHE A 127 -2.20 20.24 -19.06
CA PHE A 127 -1.57 21.56 -19.11
C PHE A 127 -0.70 21.80 -20.35
N ILE A 128 -0.42 20.77 -21.15
CA ILE A 128 0.37 20.89 -22.39
C ILE A 128 -0.57 21.11 -23.58
N ASP A 129 -1.62 20.30 -23.68
CA ASP A 129 -2.61 20.42 -24.74
C ASP A 129 -4.03 20.43 -24.16
N ALA A 130 -4.57 21.64 -24.04
CA ALA A 130 -5.89 21.88 -23.49
C ALA A 130 -7.01 21.11 -24.22
N LYS A 131 -6.82 20.73 -25.49
CA LYS A 131 -7.82 19.94 -26.24
C LYS A 131 -8.08 18.57 -25.61
N ASN A 132 -7.07 17.98 -24.95
CA ASN A 132 -7.18 16.70 -24.26
C ASN A 132 -7.73 16.81 -22.84
N SER A 133 -8.02 18.04 -22.39
CA SER A 133 -8.62 18.27 -21.07
C SER A 133 -10.12 18.01 -21.09
N LEU A 134 -10.69 17.80 -19.90
CA LEU A 134 -12.12 17.90 -19.68
C LEU A 134 -12.59 19.30 -20.08
N HIS A 135 -13.57 19.35 -20.99
CA HIS A 135 -14.29 20.57 -21.33
C HIS A 135 -15.64 20.59 -20.62
N TRP A 136 -16.08 21.77 -20.20
CA TRP A 136 -17.34 22.01 -19.51
C TRP A 136 -18.38 22.59 -20.48
#